data_AF-A0A834EZQ0-F1
#
_entry.id   AF-A0A834EZQ0-F1
#
_cell.length_a   1.000
_cell.length_b   1.000
_cell.length_c   1.000
_cell.angle_alpha   90.00
_cell.angle_beta   90.00
_cell.angle_gamma   90.00
#
_symmetry.space_group_name_H-M   'P 1'
#
loop_
_entity.id
_entity.type
_entity.pdbx_description
1 polymer ?
#
loop_
_entity_poly.entity_id
_entity_poly.type
_entity_poly.pdbx_seq_one_letter_code
_entity_poly.pdbx_strand_id
1 'polypeptide(L)'
;MDRHHYETFESFGNQTFLLHLDNGRAFGRHSQDEPSILAPLKQCCRIRRSTLLRLRLLSRPDFRLSEVMRESLAADPLAVVAPLLSEPHLSALDRRLAKVLKVVEICQEKHRDVVYDDLEESDQNYDSQSD
;
A
#
# COMPACT_ATOMS: atom_id res chain seq x y z
N MET A 1 -0.32 8.03 11.33
CA MET A 1 -0.70 8.91 12.45
C MET A 1 -0.38 10.38 12.21
N ASP A 2 0.05 10.80 11.02
CA ASP A 2 0.26 12.23 10.71
C ASP A 2 -0.20 12.57 9.29
N ARG A 3 -1.10 11.76 8.73
CA ARG A 3 -1.73 12.01 7.43
C ARG A 3 -2.99 12.83 7.67
N HIS A 4 -2.83 14.13 7.90
CA HIS A 4 -3.92 15.07 8.14
C HIS A 4 -4.31 15.88 6.89
N HIS A 5 -3.45 15.87 5.87
CA HIS A 5 -3.69 16.49 4.57
C HIS A 5 -3.33 15.51 3.46
N TYR A 6 -3.87 15.77 2.28
CA TYR A 6 -3.47 15.15 1.03
C TYR A 6 -3.23 16.26 0.01
N GLU A 7 -2.32 16.00 -0.91
CA GLU A 7 -2.04 16.90 -2.02
C GLU A 7 -2.33 16.19 -3.34
N THR A 8 -2.68 16.97 -4.36
CA THR A 8 -2.96 16.52 -5.72
C THR A 8 -2.37 17.51 -6.71
N PHE A 9 -2.28 17.11 -7.98
CA PHE A 9 -1.93 18.04 -9.05
C PHE A 9 -3.17 18.80 -9.51
N GLU A 10 -3.20 20.11 -9.26
CA GLU A 10 -4.32 21.00 -9.62
C GLU A 10 -4.66 20.94 -11.12
N SER A 11 -3.64 20.78 -11.97
CA SER A 11 -3.78 20.73 -13.43
C SER A 11 -4.73 19.64 -13.95
N PHE A 12 -4.99 18.59 -13.17
CA PHE A 12 -5.89 17.49 -13.55
C PHE A 12 -7.25 17.53 -12.81
N GLY A 13 -7.51 18.57 -12.01
CA GLY A 13 -8.74 18.71 -11.24
C GLY A 13 -9.03 17.48 -10.38
N ASN A 14 -10.24 16.92 -10.51
CA ASN A 14 -10.66 15.73 -9.77
C ASN A 14 -10.17 14.41 -10.37
N GLN A 15 -9.65 14.41 -11.61
CA GLN A 15 -9.11 13.22 -12.29
C GLN A 15 -7.60 13.11 -12.05
N THR A 16 -7.23 13.06 -10.77
CA THR A 16 -5.84 13.05 -10.30
C THR A 16 -5.62 11.88 -9.33
N PHE A 17 -4.38 11.72 -8.88
CA PHE A 17 -4.01 10.85 -7.77
C PHE A 17 -3.54 11.64 -6.55
N LEU A 18 -3.46 10.96 -5.41
CA LEU A 18 -2.95 11.52 -4.15
C LEU A 18 -1.42 11.46 -4.14
N LEU A 19 -0.77 12.58 -3.85
CA LEU A 19 0.67 12.64 -3.65
C LEU A 19 1.02 12.06 -2.28
N HIS A 20 1.85 11.02 -2.26
CA HIS A 20 2.32 10.36 -1.04
C HIS A 20 3.57 11.06 -0.45
N LEU A 21 3.40 12.28 0.10
CA LEU A 21 4.49 13.09 0.67
C LEU A 21 4.56 12.98 2.21
N ASP A 22 5.51 13.67 2.85
CA ASP A 22 5.65 13.79 4.31
C ASP A 22 5.71 12.46 5.07
N ASN A 23 6.60 11.57 4.64
CA ASN A 23 6.78 10.25 5.24
C ASN A 23 7.82 10.24 6.38
N GLY A 24 8.35 11.38 6.79
CA GLY A 24 9.44 11.49 7.79
C GLY A 24 9.10 10.96 9.19
N ARG A 25 7.80 10.86 9.53
CA ARG A 25 7.33 10.23 10.78
C ARG A 25 7.04 8.73 10.65
N ALA A 26 7.31 8.12 9.51
CA ALA A 26 7.17 6.69 9.31
C ALA A 26 8.26 5.91 10.08
N PHE A 27 8.07 4.60 10.24
CA PHE A 27 9.08 3.68 10.81
C PHE A 27 9.61 4.05 12.21
N GLY A 28 8.82 4.75 13.05
CA GLY A 28 9.24 5.08 14.42
C GLY A 28 9.16 3.93 15.42
N ARG A 29 8.34 2.89 15.16
CA ARG A 29 8.16 1.71 16.02
C ARG A 29 7.99 0.46 15.17
N HIS A 30 8.82 -0.56 15.38
CA HIS A 30 8.68 -1.88 14.74
C HIS A 30 7.89 -2.89 15.58
N SER A 31 7.92 -2.75 16.91
CA SER A 31 7.30 -3.69 17.86
C SER A 31 5.81 -3.41 18.12
N GLN A 32 5.34 -2.24 17.70
CA GLN A 32 3.95 -1.83 17.85
C GLN A 32 3.35 -1.55 16.47
N ASP A 33 2.14 -2.07 16.25
CA ASP A 33 1.32 -1.74 15.10
C ASP A 33 0.22 -0.79 15.54
N GLU A 34 -0.10 0.18 14.70
CA GLU A 34 -1.11 1.19 15.01
C GLU A 34 -2.42 0.87 14.28
N PRO A 35 -3.39 0.19 14.93
CA PRO A 35 -4.61 -0.28 14.26
C PRO A 35 -5.54 0.87 13.84
N SER A 36 -5.42 2.05 14.45
CA SER A 36 -6.23 3.22 14.09
C SER A 36 -5.96 3.70 12.66
N ILE A 37 -4.74 3.50 12.13
CA ILE A 37 -4.39 3.82 10.73
C ILE A 37 -5.25 3.00 9.74
N LEU A 38 -5.67 1.79 10.12
CA LEU A 38 -6.54 0.94 9.30
C LEU A 38 -8.04 1.23 9.46
N ALA A 39 -8.43 2.22 10.28
CA ALA A 39 -9.83 2.57 10.46
C ALA A 39 -10.57 2.86 9.14
N PRO A 40 -10.02 3.63 8.17
CA PRO A 40 -10.70 3.88 6.90
C PRO A 40 -11.00 2.59 6.12
N LEU A 41 -10.07 1.64 6.09
CA LEU A 41 -10.28 0.36 5.42
C LEU A 41 -11.39 -0.47 6.11
N LYS A 42 -11.40 -0.49 7.44
CA LYS A 42 -12.42 -1.18 8.23
C LYS A 42 -13.81 -0.57 8.11
N GLN A 43 -13.88 0.76 7.98
CA GLN A 43 -15.13 1.51 7.95
C GLN A 43 -15.72 1.55 6.55
N CYS A 44 -14.91 1.87 5.54
CA CYS A 44 -15.36 1.96 4.16
C CYS A 44 -15.51 0.58 3.52
N CYS A 45 -14.70 -0.41 3.93
CA CYS A 45 -14.66 -1.74 3.31
C CYS A 45 -14.54 -1.70 1.78
N ARG A 46 -13.67 -0.82 1.26
CA ARG A 46 -13.40 -0.67 -0.18
C ARG A 46 -11.91 -0.70 -0.47
N ILE A 47 -11.51 -1.42 -1.51
CA ILE A 47 -10.12 -1.50 -2.00
C ILE A 47 -10.10 -1.67 -3.52
N ARG A 48 -9.10 -1.09 -4.18
CA ARG A 48 -8.83 -1.31 -5.62
C ARG A 48 -8.35 -2.74 -5.86
N ARG A 49 -8.83 -3.38 -6.94
CA ARG A 49 -8.45 -4.74 -7.34
C ARG A 49 -6.95 -4.83 -7.62
N SER A 50 -6.41 -3.85 -8.33
CA SER A 50 -4.98 -3.79 -8.63
C SER A 50 -4.12 -3.76 -7.35
N THR A 51 -4.55 -3.02 -6.32
CA THR A 51 -3.89 -2.98 -5.01
C THR A 51 -4.00 -4.32 -4.29
N LEU A 52 -5.20 -4.92 -4.22
CA LEU A 52 -5.41 -6.19 -3.54
C LEU A 52 -4.57 -7.32 -4.13
N LEU A 53 -4.47 -7.40 -5.46
CA LEU A 53 -3.67 -8.42 -6.15
C LEU A 53 -2.18 -8.29 -5.80
N ARG A 54 -1.63 -7.06 -5.80
CA ARG A 54 -0.23 -6.82 -5.40
C ARG A 54 0.01 -7.14 -3.93
N LEU A 55 -0.90 -6.76 -3.02
CA LEU A 55 -0.78 -7.11 -1.60
C LEU A 55 -0.80 -8.62 -1.37
N ARG A 56 -1.65 -9.36 -2.11
CA ARG A 56 -1.66 -10.83 -2.06
C ARG A 56 -0.37 -11.44 -2.60
N LEU A 57 0.16 -10.93 -3.72
CA LEU A 57 1.45 -11.36 -4.25
C LEU A 57 2.56 -11.16 -3.21
N LEU A 58 2.64 -9.97 -2.62
CA LEU A 58 3.64 -9.58 -1.62
C LEU A 58 3.51 -10.32 -0.28
N SER A 59 2.43 -11.09 -0.09
CA SER A 59 2.24 -11.95 1.10
C SER A 59 2.73 -13.39 0.90
N ARG A 60 3.07 -13.77 -0.34
CA ARG A 60 3.55 -15.12 -0.66
C ARG A 60 5.00 -15.30 -0.20
N PRO A 61 5.42 -16.52 0.19
CA PRO A 61 6.79 -16.81 0.63
C PRO A 61 7.87 -16.36 -0.36
N ASP A 62 7.62 -16.51 -1.66
CA ASP A 62 8.58 -16.21 -2.73
C ASP A 62 8.70 -14.70 -3.03
N PHE A 63 7.79 -13.86 -2.52
CA PHE A 63 7.69 -12.44 -2.84
C PHE A 63 7.43 -11.56 -1.61
N ARG A 64 7.86 -12.00 -0.42
CA ARG A 64 7.56 -11.29 0.83
C ARG A 64 7.91 -9.80 0.73
N LEU A 65 6.99 -8.96 1.21
CA LEU A 65 7.16 -7.50 1.20
C LEU A 65 8.48 -7.06 1.85
N SER A 66 8.87 -7.70 2.96
CA SER A 66 10.14 -7.45 3.63
C SER A 66 11.35 -7.67 2.72
N GLU A 67 11.39 -8.75 1.95
CA GLU A 67 12.51 -9.09 1.06
C GLU A 67 12.55 -8.19 -0.18
N VAL A 68 11.38 -7.91 -0.79
CA VAL A 68 11.28 -6.95 -1.90
C VAL A 68 11.74 -5.56 -1.46
N MET A 69 11.35 -5.13 -0.24
CA MET A 69 11.79 -3.85 0.32
C MET A 69 13.30 -3.85 0.60
N ARG A 70 13.84 -4.94 1.14
CA ARG A 70 15.28 -5.09 1.42
C ARG A 70 16.09 -4.92 0.13
N GLU A 71 15.71 -5.62 -0.93
CA GLU A 71 16.39 -5.54 -2.23
C GLU A 71 16.31 -4.13 -2.82
N SER A 72 15.12 -3.50 -2.78
CA SER A 72 14.95 -2.12 -3.24
C SER A 72 15.81 -1.12 -2.45
N LEU A 73 15.92 -1.27 -1.13
CA LEU A 73 16.72 -0.38 -0.28
C LEU A 73 18.23 -0.60 -0.46
N ALA A 74 18.65 -1.80 -0.84
CA ALA A 74 20.07 -2.10 -1.08
C ALA A 74 20.62 -1.35 -2.31
N ALA A 75 19.77 -0.90 -3.22
CA ALA A 75 20.15 -0.08 -4.36
C ALA A 75 20.44 1.39 -3.99
N ASP A 76 20.07 1.84 -2.77
CA ASP A 76 20.36 3.19 -2.31
C ASP A 76 21.85 3.32 -1.92
N PRO A 77 22.58 4.35 -2.38
CA PRO A 77 23.99 4.55 -2.04
C PRO A 77 24.29 4.61 -0.54
N LEU A 78 23.33 5.04 0.29
CA LEU A 78 23.47 5.07 1.75
C LEU A 78 23.52 3.68 2.37
N ALA A 79 23.05 2.64 1.65
CA ALA A 79 23.11 1.25 2.11
C ALA A 79 24.55 0.77 2.36
N VAL A 80 25.55 1.40 1.73
CA VAL A 80 26.99 1.13 1.95
C VAL A 80 27.41 1.52 3.38
N VAL A 81 26.76 2.52 3.97
CA VAL A 81 27.07 3.02 5.32
C VAL A 81 26.27 2.26 6.38
N ALA A 82 24.97 2.11 6.16
CA ALA A 82 24.08 1.37 7.04
C ALA A 82 22.78 0.97 6.32
N PRO A 83 22.10 -0.11 6.75
CA PRO A 83 20.77 -0.42 6.25
C PRO A 83 19.79 0.74 6.52
N LEU A 84 19.05 1.17 5.49
CA LEU A 84 18.07 2.26 5.62
C LEU A 84 16.91 1.91 6.57
N LEU A 85 16.54 0.63 6.64
CA LEU A 85 15.60 0.08 7.62
C LEU A 85 16.23 -1.08 8.35
N SER A 86 15.98 -1.17 9.66
CA SER A 86 16.44 -2.29 10.48
C SER A 86 15.62 -3.58 10.24
N GLU A 87 16.22 -4.73 10.50
CA GLU A 87 15.56 -6.05 10.38
C GLU A 87 14.19 -6.14 11.09
N PRO A 88 14.02 -5.58 12.31
CA PRO A 88 12.71 -5.59 12.95
C PRO A 88 11.65 -4.77 12.19
N HIS A 89 12.04 -3.68 11.52
CA HIS A 89 11.12 -2.90 10.69
C HIS A 89 10.71 -3.64 9.43
N LEU A 90 11.66 -4.32 8.77
CA LEU A 90 11.35 -5.18 7.61
C LEU A 90 10.39 -6.30 8.02
N SER A 91 10.68 -7.01 9.12
CA SER A 91 9.78 -8.04 9.67
C SER A 91 8.39 -7.50 10.04
N ALA A 92 8.32 -6.24 10.50
CA ALA A 92 7.06 -5.59 10.82
C ALA A 92 6.20 -5.32 9.58
N LEU A 93 6.80 -5.12 8.39
CA LEU A 93 6.05 -4.94 7.14
C LEU A 93 5.20 -6.17 6.83
N ASP A 94 5.77 -7.38 6.89
CA ASP A 94 5.04 -8.62 6.63
C ASP A 94 3.91 -8.84 7.63
N ARG A 95 4.20 -8.64 8.93
CA ARG A 95 3.18 -8.73 9.99
C ARG A 95 2.02 -7.76 9.77
N ARG A 96 2.32 -6.51 9.36
CA ARG A 96 1.31 -5.48 9.07
C ARG A 96 0.53 -5.79 7.80
N LEU A 97 1.19 -6.30 6.77
CA LEU A 97 0.53 -6.75 5.53
C LEU A 97 -0.49 -7.85 5.81
N ALA A 98 -0.15 -8.84 6.64
CA ALA A 98 -1.08 -9.88 7.06
C ALA A 98 -2.33 -9.29 7.76
N LYS A 99 -2.15 -8.25 8.60
CA LYS A 99 -3.28 -7.54 9.23
C LYS A 99 -4.14 -6.77 8.23
N VAL A 100 -3.53 -6.13 7.22
CA VAL A 100 -4.27 -5.47 6.13
C VAL A 100 -5.13 -6.48 5.38
N LEU A 101 -4.54 -7.60 4.96
CA LEU A 101 -5.27 -8.66 4.25
C LEU A 101 -6.39 -9.26 5.11
N LYS A 102 -6.15 -9.44 6.42
CA LYS A 102 -7.20 -9.92 7.34
C LYS A 102 -8.38 -8.95 7.45
N VAL A 103 -8.13 -7.64 7.44
CA VAL A 103 -9.21 -6.64 7.41
C VAL A 103 -10.01 -6.73 6.11
N VAL A 104 -9.34 -6.90 4.96
CA VAL A 104 -10.03 -7.07 3.68
C VAL A 104 -10.89 -8.34 3.66
N GLU A 105 -10.36 -9.47 4.16
CA GLU A 105 -11.11 -10.72 4.28
C GLU A 105 -12.39 -10.55 5.10
N ILE A 106 -12.30 -9.92 6.29
CA ILE A 106 -13.46 -9.63 7.15
C ILE A 106 -14.48 -8.74 6.43
N CYS A 107 -14.04 -7.77 5.63
CA CYS A 107 -14.94 -6.96 4.81
C CYS A 107 -15.64 -7.82 3.74
N GLN A 108 -14.91 -8.72 3.06
CA GLN A 108 -15.45 -9.58 1.99
C GLN A 108 -16.49 -10.59 2.52
N GLU A 109 -16.36 -11.02 3.78
CA GLU A 109 -17.37 -11.86 4.44
C GLU A 109 -18.70 -11.13 4.68
N LYS A 110 -18.67 -9.80 4.81
CA LYS A 110 -19.84 -8.98 5.19
C LYS A 110 -20.46 -8.18 4.04
N HIS A 111 -19.67 -7.84 3.04
CA HIS A 111 -20.04 -6.95 1.94
C HIS A 111 -19.67 -7.58 0.60
N ARG A 112 -20.51 -7.36 -0.44
CA ARG A 112 -20.28 -7.93 -1.78
C ARG A 112 -19.40 -7.06 -2.66
N ASP A 113 -19.37 -5.76 -2.43
CA ASP A 113 -18.78 -4.73 -3.28
C ASP A 113 -17.44 -4.19 -2.75
N VAL A 114 -16.70 -5.01 -2.01
CA VAL A 114 -15.45 -4.61 -1.35
C VAL A 114 -14.35 -4.27 -2.35
N VAL A 115 -14.29 -4.99 -3.47
CA VAL A 115 -13.24 -4.85 -4.47
C VAL A 115 -13.79 -4.02 -5.63
N TYR A 116 -13.22 -2.83 -5.82
CA TYR A 116 -13.47 -2.00 -6.98
C TYR A 116 -12.49 -2.40 -8.10
N ASP A 117 -13.01 -2.79 -9.26
CA ASP A 117 -12.18 -3.20 -10.40
C ASP A 117 -11.68 -1.99 -11.19
N ASP A 118 -10.48 -1.54 -10.82
CA ASP A 118 -9.77 -0.44 -11.48
C ASP A 118 -8.93 -0.88 -12.69
N LEU A 119 -8.98 -2.17 -13.07
CA LEU A 119 -8.23 -2.70 -14.21
C LEU A 119 -9.08 -2.76 -15.49
N GLU A 120 -10.40 -2.93 -15.37
CA GLU A 120 -11.29 -2.88 -16.54
C GLU A 120 -11.36 -1.48 -17.17
N GLU A 121 -11.22 -0.41 -16.37
CA GLU A 121 -11.21 0.98 -16.85
C GLU A 121 -9.92 1.34 -17.58
N SER A 122 -8.78 0.68 -17.28
CA SER A 122 -7.54 0.93 -18.02
C SER A 122 -7.58 0.35 -19.43
N ASP A 123 -8.22 -0.80 -19.63
CA ASP A 123 -8.29 -1.44 -20.94
C ASP A 123 -9.13 -0.62 -21.93
N GLN A 124 -10.19 0.05 -21.46
CA GLN A 124 -11.04 0.91 -22.28
C GLN A 124 -10.37 2.24 -22.71
N ASN A 125 -9.42 2.73 -21.92
CA ASN A 125 -8.67 3.96 -22.24
C ASN A 125 -7.55 3.73 -23.27
N TYR A 126 -7.02 2.50 -23.38
CA TYR A 126 -6.04 2.16 -24.41
C TYR A 126 -6.69 2.04 -25.81
N ASP A 127 -7.90 1.48 -25.88
CA ASP A 127 -8.65 1.33 -27.14
C ASP A 127 -9.19 2.66 -27.68
N SER A 128 -9.28 3.70 -26.83
CA SER A 128 -9.77 5.04 -27.22
C SER A 128 -8.67 6.05 -27.54
N GLN A 129 -7.39 5.65 -27.45
CA GLN A 129 -6.22 6.45 -27.86
C GLN A 129 -5.49 5.89 -29.10
N SER A 130 -6.10 4.94 -29.81
CA SER A 130 -5.51 4.27 -30.98
C SER A 130 -5.81 4.92 -32.35
N ASP A 131 -6.48 6.07 -32.41
CA ASP A 131 -6.81 6.80 -33.65
C ASP A 131 -6.08 8.16 -33.74
#